data_AF-A0A4S2HFF6-F1
#
_entry.id   AF-A0A4S2HFF6-F1
#
_cell.length_a   1.000
_cell.length_b   1.000
_cell.length_c   1.000
_cell.angle_alpha   90.00
_cell.angle_beta   90.00
_cell.angle_gamma   90.00
#
_symmetry.space_group_name_H-M   'P 1'
#
loop_
_entity.id
_entity.type
_entity.pdbx_description
1 polymer ?
#
loop_
_entity_poly.entity_id
_entity_poly.type
_entity_poly.pdbx_seq_one_letter_code
_entity_poly.pdbx_strand_id
1 'polypeptide(L)'
;MKRERIPRDAKWGTLIPLLITSPLFAGLLGSVLTLIAIAASALFAYLIPLPEGLSFEESEALLFVAHLAFLFAIPVTVTFGTPLILLSWAISHILGWREPKPMARAVAVGGTAFGLLVALSFYQEALENLILFPFIGLAGGLTGYALGHLIADNGYTSPSHVNSASSIAR
;
A
#
# COMPACT_ATOMS: atom_id res chain seq x y z
N MET A 1 3.86 -13.38 -26.65
CA MET A 1 3.40 -12.05 -27.16
C MET A 1 3.91 -10.95 -26.24
N LYS A 2 4.86 -10.13 -26.68
CA LYS A 2 5.20 -8.87 -25.97
C LYS A 2 4.08 -7.88 -26.28
N ARG A 3 3.29 -7.49 -25.27
CA ARG A 3 2.37 -6.35 -25.43
C ARG A 3 3.24 -5.09 -25.57
N GLU A 4 3.14 -4.39 -26.69
CA GLU A 4 3.70 -3.05 -26.81
C GLU A 4 3.04 -2.16 -25.75
N ARG A 5 3.85 -1.52 -24.92
CA ARG A 5 3.37 -0.61 -23.87
C ARG A 5 2.94 0.68 -24.55
N ILE A 6 1.72 1.12 -24.27
CA ILE A 6 1.23 2.37 -24.84
C ILE A 6 1.91 3.52 -24.08
N PRO A 7 2.63 4.43 -24.76
CA PRO A 7 3.28 5.55 -24.09
C PRO A 7 2.23 6.43 -23.39
N ARG A 8 2.47 6.73 -22.11
CA ARG A 8 1.68 7.67 -21.32
C ARG A 8 2.60 8.76 -20.79
N ASP A 9 2.23 10.02 -20.98
CA ASP A 9 3.00 11.19 -20.57
C ASP A 9 2.63 11.60 -19.15
N ALA A 10 3.62 12.09 -18.41
CA ALA A 10 3.42 12.53 -17.04
C ALA A 10 2.71 13.89 -17.00
N LYS A 11 1.64 13.99 -16.22
CA LYS A 11 0.96 15.26 -15.90
C LYS A 11 1.63 15.86 -14.67
N TRP A 12 2.80 16.48 -14.83
CA TRP A 12 3.63 16.94 -13.69
C TRP A 12 2.88 17.82 -12.68
N GLY A 13 1.98 18.68 -13.15
CA GLY A 13 1.14 19.53 -12.28
C GLY A 13 0.19 18.76 -11.36
N THR A 14 -0.22 17.54 -11.73
CA THR A 14 -1.03 16.65 -10.89
C THR A 14 -0.17 15.64 -10.15
N LEU A 15 0.86 15.10 -10.83
CA LEU A 15 1.70 14.03 -10.30
C LEU A 15 2.50 14.45 -9.08
N ILE A 16 3.08 15.66 -9.06
CA ILE A 16 3.89 16.12 -7.92
C ILE A 16 3.03 16.27 -6.65
N PRO A 17 1.91 17.02 -6.66
CA PRO A 17 1.02 17.08 -5.49
C PRO A 17 0.52 15.70 -5.05
N LEU A 18 0.26 14.81 -6.01
CA LEU A 18 -0.19 13.45 -5.73
C LEU A 18 0.88 12.63 -5.01
N LEU A 19 2.13 12.71 -5.45
CA LEU A 19 3.26 12.04 -4.78
C LEU A 19 3.49 12.61 -3.38
N ILE A 20 3.30 13.92 -3.17
CA ILE A 20 3.42 14.58 -1.85
C ILE A 20 2.29 14.16 -0.90
N THR A 21 1.07 14.04 -1.40
CA THR A 21 -0.12 13.73 -0.58
C THR A 21 -0.38 12.24 -0.45
N SER A 22 0.15 11.40 -1.34
CA SER A 22 -0.01 9.94 -1.31
C SER A 22 0.41 9.29 0.01
N PRO A 23 1.45 9.73 0.74
CA PRO A 23 1.82 9.12 2.02
C PRO A 23 0.81 9.43 3.14
N LEU A 24 0.11 10.56 3.08
CA LEU A 24 -0.98 10.87 4.01
C LEU A 24 -2.15 9.92 3.78
N PHE A 25 -2.51 9.71 2.51
CA PHE A 25 -3.54 8.75 2.13
C PHE A 25 -3.12 7.30 2.48
N ALA A 26 -1.84 6.97 2.27
CA ALA A 26 -1.25 5.69 2.64
C ALA A 26 -1.36 5.45 4.15
N GLY A 27 -1.01 6.45 4.97
CA GLY A 27 -1.07 6.37 6.42
C GLY A 27 -2.49 6.16 6.92
N LEU A 28 -3.46 6.90 6.37
CA LEU A 28 -4.88 6.77 6.72
C LEU A 28 -5.47 5.43 6.29
N LEU A 29 -5.27 5.02 5.04
CA LEU A 29 -5.82 3.76 4.54
C LEU A 29 -5.14 2.55 5.21
N GLY A 30 -3.82 2.61 5.33
CA GLY A 30 -3.02 1.56 5.97
C GLY A 30 -3.35 1.39 7.45
N SER A 31 -3.60 2.47 8.18
CA SER A 31 -3.99 2.40 9.59
C SER A 31 -5.38 1.78 9.78
N VAL A 32 -6.35 2.13 8.94
CA VAL A 32 -7.68 1.50 8.93
C VAL A 32 -7.58 0.01 8.62
N LEU A 33 -6.82 -0.38 7.60
CA LEU A 33 -6.64 -1.79 7.24
C LEU A 33 -5.89 -2.57 8.33
N THR A 34 -4.90 -1.96 8.99
CA THR A 34 -4.18 -2.59 10.10
C THR A 34 -5.08 -2.77 11.32
N LEU A 35 -5.93 -1.78 11.64
CA LEU A 35 -6.93 -1.91 12.70
C LEU A 35 -7.91 -3.07 12.41
N ILE A 36 -8.41 -3.17 11.17
CA ILE A 36 -9.27 -4.28 10.76
C ILE A 36 -8.53 -5.62 10.88
N ALA A 37 -7.26 -5.68 10.47
CA ALA A 37 -6.44 -6.88 10.58
C ALA A 37 -6.24 -7.32 12.04
N ILE A 38 -5.95 -6.37 12.95
CA ILE A 38 -5.81 -6.64 14.39
C ILE A 38 -7.14 -7.12 14.97
N ALA A 39 -8.25 -6.42 14.68
CA ALA A 39 -9.58 -6.81 15.15
C ALA A 39 -10.00 -8.19 14.64
N ALA A 40 -9.74 -8.49 13.35
CA ALA A 40 -9.99 -9.80 12.77
C ALA A 40 -9.12 -10.90 13.39
N SER A 41 -7.87 -10.60 13.71
CA SER A 41 -6.95 -11.55 14.36
C SER A 41 -7.38 -11.82 15.81
N ALA A 42 -7.80 -10.79 16.55
CA ALA A 42 -8.34 -10.96 17.91
C ALA A 42 -9.64 -11.78 17.90
N LEU A 43 -10.53 -11.53 16.93
CA LEU A 43 -11.75 -12.33 16.74
C LEU A 43 -11.40 -13.79 16.40
N PHE A 44 -10.41 -14.00 15.53
CA PHE A 44 -9.97 -15.35 15.16
C PHE A 44 -9.37 -16.10 16.36
N ALA A 45 -8.55 -15.44 17.19
CA ALA A 45 -8.02 -16.01 18.42
C ALA A 45 -9.10 -16.32 19.47
N TYR A 46 -10.20 -15.56 19.48
CA TYR A 46 -11.36 -15.84 20.33
C TYR A 46 -12.18 -17.04 19.81
N LEU A 47 -12.40 -17.13 18.49
CA LEU A 47 -13.21 -18.18 17.87
C LEU A 47 -12.48 -19.53 17.79
N ILE A 48 -11.15 -19.52 17.75
CA ILE A 48 -10.31 -20.72 17.76
C ILE A 48 -9.58 -20.75 19.10
N PRO A 49 -10.03 -21.56 20.09
CA PRO A 49 -9.39 -21.62 21.38
C PRO A 49 -7.99 -22.20 21.22
N LEU A 50 -6.99 -21.32 21.24
CA LEU A 50 -5.61 -21.70 21.48
C LEU A 50 -5.49 -22.13 22.95
N PRO A 51 -4.60 -23.09 23.29
CA PRO A 51 -4.47 -23.63 24.65
C PRO A 51 -4.19 -22.55 25.72
N GLU A 52 -3.62 -21.43 25.29
CA GLU A 52 -3.44 -20.19 26.05
C GLU A 52 -4.27 -19.11 25.36
N GLY A 53 -5.55 -19.02 25.71
CA GLY A 53 -6.44 -18.01 25.16
C GLY A 53 -6.07 -16.61 25.66
N LEU A 54 -6.11 -15.62 24.78
CA LEU A 54 -5.99 -14.20 25.14
C LEU A 54 -7.06 -13.86 26.20
N SER A 55 -6.62 -13.41 27.36
CA SER A 55 -7.50 -12.89 28.40
C SER A 55 -8.21 -11.61 27.92
N PHE A 56 -9.34 -11.28 28.56
CA PHE A 56 -10.08 -10.06 28.25
C PHE A 56 -9.20 -8.80 28.43
N GLU A 57 -8.37 -8.77 29.49
CA GLU A 57 -7.45 -7.66 29.76
C GLU A 57 -6.40 -7.49 28.66
N GLU A 58 -5.86 -8.58 28.11
CA GLU A 58 -4.92 -8.51 26.98
C GLU A 58 -5.58 -8.00 25.70
N SER A 59 -6.87 -8.31 25.50
CA SER A 59 -7.64 -7.81 24.35
C SER A 59 -7.91 -6.29 24.41
N GLU A 60 -8.18 -5.75 25.60
CA GLU A 60 -8.34 -4.30 25.82
C GLU A 60 -6.99 -3.56 25.64
N ALA A 61 -5.90 -4.13 26.15
CA ALA A 61 -4.56 -3.59 25.96
C ALA A 61 -4.18 -3.53 24.47
N LEU A 62 -4.48 -4.58 23.71
CA LEU A 62 -4.27 -4.61 22.25
C LEU A 62 -5.10 -3.55 21.53
N LEU A 63 -6.36 -3.34 21.90
CA LEU A 63 -7.21 -2.29 21.33
C LEU A 63 -6.70 -0.89 21.65
N PHE A 64 -6.23 -0.65 22.87
CA PHE A 64 -5.65 0.64 23.27
C PHE A 64 -4.34 0.92 22.53
N VAL A 65 -3.45 -0.06 22.45
CA VAL A 65 -2.19 0.02 21.67
C VAL A 65 -2.50 0.26 20.19
N ALA A 66 -3.52 -0.39 19.64
CA ALA A 66 -3.91 -0.19 18.23
C ALA A 66 -4.42 1.24 17.96
N HIS A 67 -5.14 1.85 18.91
CA HIS A 67 -5.56 3.26 18.81
C HIS A 67 -4.36 4.23 18.89
N LEU A 68 -3.41 3.98 19.79
CA LEU A 68 -2.19 4.77 19.84
C LEU A 68 -1.36 4.60 18.57
N ALA A 69 -1.25 3.37 18.05
CA ALA A 69 -0.57 3.07 16.79
C ALA A 69 -1.20 3.82 15.61
N PHE A 70 -2.53 4.03 15.60
CA PHE A 70 -3.21 4.84 14.59
C PHE A 70 -2.71 6.30 14.59
N LEU A 71 -2.52 6.92 15.77
CA LEU A 71 -2.02 8.30 15.87
C LEU A 71 -0.60 8.45 15.32
N PHE A 72 0.25 7.44 15.51
CA PHE A 72 1.62 7.43 15.00
C PHE A 72 1.75 6.89 13.58
N ALA A 73 0.72 6.23 13.03
CA ALA A 73 0.77 5.61 11.71
C ALA A 73 1.01 6.63 10.60
N ILE A 74 0.38 7.81 10.66
CA ILE A 74 0.57 8.87 9.66
C ILE A 74 2.02 9.39 9.66
N PRO A 75 2.59 9.90 10.78
CA PRO A 75 3.96 10.39 10.78
C PRO A 75 4.99 9.30 10.45
N VAL A 76 4.77 8.05 10.89
CA VAL A 76 5.63 6.92 10.52
C VAL A 76 5.56 6.63 9.01
N THR A 77 4.36 6.62 8.43
CA THR A 77 4.17 6.38 6.98
C THR A 77 4.74 7.54 6.15
N VAL A 78 4.59 8.78 6.59
CA VAL A 78 5.20 9.94 5.93
C VAL A 78 6.72 9.87 6.00
N THR A 79 7.30 9.52 7.15
CA THR A 79 8.76 9.51 7.34
C THR A 79 9.42 8.33 6.62
N PHE A 80 8.87 7.13 6.79
CA PHE A 80 9.50 5.88 6.36
C PHE A 80 8.84 5.23 5.15
N GLY A 81 7.53 5.43 4.95
CA GLY A 81 6.79 4.93 3.80
C GLY A 81 7.02 5.73 2.53
N THR A 82 7.15 7.07 2.65
CA THR A 82 7.38 7.96 1.49
C THR A 82 8.60 7.56 0.65
N PRO A 83 9.79 7.29 1.22
CA PRO A 83 10.95 6.86 0.42
C PRO A 83 10.67 5.59 -0.39
N LEU A 84 9.96 4.61 0.18
CA LEU A 84 9.66 3.34 -0.48
C LEU A 84 8.61 3.50 -1.59
N ILE A 85 7.59 4.33 -1.37
CA ILE A 85 6.58 4.66 -2.38
C ILE A 85 7.23 5.41 -3.55
N LEU A 86 8.03 6.44 -3.25
CA LEU A 86 8.75 7.22 -4.26
C LEU A 86 9.75 6.36 -5.03
N LEU A 87 10.47 5.47 -4.37
CA LEU A 87 11.39 4.54 -5.02
C LEU A 87 10.64 3.58 -5.96
N SER A 88 9.53 3.01 -5.49
CA SER A 88 8.70 2.09 -6.29
C SER A 88 8.10 2.80 -7.51
N TRP A 89 7.64 4.04 -7.31
CA TRP A 89 7.17 4.90 -8.39
C TRP A 89 8.30 5.24 -9.38
N ALA A 90 9.47 5.64 -8.90
CA ALA A 90 10.60 6.04 -9.75
C ALA A 90 11.08 4.88 -10.62
N ILE A 91 11.24 3.68 -10.03
CA ILE A 91 11.57 2.45 -10.78
C ILE A 91 10.52 2.20 -11.86
N SER A 92 9.24 2.26 -11.49
CA SER A 92 8.14 2.05 -12.44
C SER A 92 8.13 3.10 -13.56
N HIS A 93 8.42 4.36 -13.23
CA HIS A 93 8.45 5.45 -14.18
C HIS A 93 9.58 5.30 -15.21
N ILE A 94 10.77 4.92 -14.74
CA ILE A 94 11.97 4.69 -15.57
C ILE A 94 11.77 3.48 -16.48
N LEU A 95 11.15 2.41 -15.98
CA LEU A 95 10.86 1.21 -16.77
C LEU A 95 9.68 1.37 -17.74
N GLY A 96 9.02 2.54 -17.77
CA GLY A 96 7.85 2.80 -18.60
C GLY A 96 6.59 2.07 -18.13
N TRP A 97 6.52 1.66 -16.86
CA TRP A 97 5.40 0.95 -16.23
C TRP A 97 4.31 1.92 -15.76
N ARG A 98 3.93 2.85 -16.64
CA ARG A 98 3.01 3.96 -16.34
C ARG A 98 1.54 3.58 -16.43
N GLU A 99 1.24 2.36 -16.87
CA GLU A 99 -0.11 1.81 -16.86
C GLU A 99 -0.59 1.47 -15.43
N PRO A 100 -1.90 1.47 -15.15
CA PRO A 100 -2.41 1.33 -13.78
C PRO A 100 -2.05 0.00 -13.14
N LYS A 101 -2.21 -1.12 -13.85
CA LYS A 101 -1.88 -2.44 -13.34
C LYS A 101 -0.39 -2.62 -12.97
N PRO A 102 0.59 -2.34 -13.86
CA PRO A 102 1.98 -2.51 -13.51
C PRO A 102 2.48 -1.50 -12.46
N MET A 103 2.01 -0.25 -12.49
CA MET A 103 2.30 0.74 -11.43
C MET A 103 1.75 0.28 -10.08
N ALA A 104 0.48 -0.12 -10.02
CA ALA A 104 -0.15 -0.67 -8.82
C ALA A 104 0.60 -1.85 -8.24
N ARG A 105 1.06 -2.79 -9.08
CA ARG A 105 1.87 -3.93 -8.61
C ARG A 105 3.21 -3.50 -8.02
N ALA A 106 3.90 -2.57 -8.67
CA ALA A 106 5.20 -2.10 -8.18
C ALA A 106 5.07 -1.34 -6.85
N VAL A 107 4.09 -0.44 -6.75
CA VAL A 107 3.82 0.30 -5.51
C VAL A 107 3.27 -0.63 -4.42
N ALA A 108 2.51 -1.68 -4.77
CA ALA A 108 2.10 -2.73 -3.82
C ALA A 108 3.30 -3.46 -3.22
N VAL A 109 4.33 -3.79 -4.01
CA VAL A 109 5.57 -4.39 -3.49
C VAL A 109 6.25 -3.45 -2.50
N GLY A 110 6.34 -2.15 -2.83
CA GLY A 110 6.84 -1.13 -1.90
C GLY A 110 6.03 -1.04 -0.60
N GLY A 111 4.71 -1.08 -0.71
CA GLY A 111 3.78 -1.08 0.42
C GLY A 111 3.90 -2.33 1.30
N THR A 112 4.03 -3.51 0.71
CA THR A 112 4.28 -4.76 1.46
C THR A 112 5.65 -4.71 2.15
N ALA A 113 6.70 -4.27 1.46
CA ALA A 113 8.02 -4.13 2.06
C ALA A 113 7.99 -3.18 3.27
N PHE A 114 7.31 -2.04 3.13
CA PHE A 114 7.09 -1.11 4.23
C PHE A 114 6.33 -1.75 5.40
N GLY A 115 5.19 -2.39 5.13
CA GLY A 115 4.39 -3.06 6.17
C GLY A 115 5.18 -4.13 6.92
N LEU A 116 6.00 -4.92 6.21
CA LEU A 116 6.87 -5.91 6.82
C LEU A 116 8.00 -5.27 7.65
N LEU A 117 8.60 -4.18 7.20
CA LEU A 117 9.61 -3.44 7.97
C LEU A 117 9.03 -2.87 9.27
N VAL A 118 7.81 -2.34 9.22
CA VAL A 118 7.08 -1.87 10.40
C VAL A 118 6.80 -3.05 11.35
N ALA A 119 6.32 -4.18 10.82
CA ALA A 119 6.10 -5.38 11.61
C ALA A 119 7.39 -5.84 12.33
N LEU A 120 8.52 -5.88 11.61
CA LEU A 120 9.82 -6.25 12.18
C LEU A 120 10.33 -5.26 13.25
N SER A 121 10.03 -3.98 13.08
CA SER A 121 10.60 -2.90 13.92
C SER A 121 9.81 -2.66 15.21
N PHE A 122 8.48 -2.77 15.15
CA PHE A 122 7.61 -2.48 16.29
C PHE A 122 7.08 -3.72 17.00
N TYR A 123 7.14 -4.87 16.33
CA TYR A 123 6.63 -6.11 16.88
C TYR A 123 7.70 -7.20 16.87
N GLN A 124 8.86 -6.93 17.47
CA GLN A 124 9.88 -7.96 17.71
C GLN A 124 9.31 -9.14 18.51
N GLU A 125 8.33 -8.91 19.39
CA GLU A 125 7.57 -9.98 20.06
C GLU A 125 6.49 -10.63 19.16
N ALA A 126 6.04 -9.98 18.07
CA ALA A 126 5.16 -10.65 17.10
C ALA A 126 5.87 -11.64 16.17
N LEU A 127 7.19 -11.82 16.28
CA LEU A 127 7.83 -13.02 15.75
C LEU A 127 7.27 -14.28 16.43
N GLU A 128 6.85 -14.18 17.70
CA GLU A 128 6.15 -15.25 18.40
C GLU A 128 4.70 -15.38 17.90
N ASN A 129 4.06 -14.25 17.56
CA ASN A 129 2.76 -14.17 16.90
C ASN A 129 2.86 -14.11 15.36
N LEU A 130 3.48 -15.15 14.77
CA LEU A 130 3.63 -15.39 13.32
C LEU A 130 2.34 -15.15 12.49
N ILE A 131 1.18 -15.19 13.15
CA ILE A 131 -0.13 -14.98 12.56
C ILE A 131 -0.33 -13.53 12.09
N LEU A 132 0.20 -12.51 12.78
CA LEU A 132 -0.07 -11.09 12.45
C LEU A 132 0.76 -10.57 11.28
N PHE A 133 1.96 -11.11 11.09
CA PHE A 133 2.90 -10.75 10.02
C PHE A 133 2.31 -10.71 8.60
N PRO A 134 1.62 -11.78 8.14
CA PRO A 134 1.02 -11.78 6.81
C PRO A 134 -0.08 -10.72 6.66
N PHE A 135 -0.86 -10.43 7.72
CA PHE A 135 -1.92 -9.42 7.63
C PHE A 135 -1.37 -8.00 7.52
N ILE A 136 -0.30 -7.65 8.25
CA ILE A 136 0.33 -6.33 8.17
C ILE A 136 0.99 -6.14 6.80
N GLY A 137 1.70 -7.16 6.29
CA GLY A 137 2.28 -7.13 4.94
C GLY A 137 1.22 -7.02 3.83
N LEU A 138 0.07 -7.69 4.01
CA LEU A 138 -1.08 -7.60 3.11
C LEU A 138 -1.72 -6.21 3.14
N ALA A 139 -1.94 -5.63 4.32
CA ALA A 139 -2.49 -4.29 4.48
C ALA A 139 -1.60 -3.24 3.79
N GLY A 140 -0.28 -3.34 3.97
CA GLY A 140 0.70 -2.52 3.25
C GLY A 140 0.62 -2.70 1.74
N GLY A 141 0.52 -3.95 1.28
CA GLY A 141 0.39 -4.29 -0.15
C GLY A 141 -0.88 -3.74 -0.79
N LEU A 142 -2.03 -3.88 -0.14
CA LEU A 142 -3.31 -3.36 -0.61
C LEU A 142 -3.30 -1.83 -0.69
N THR A 143 -2.71 -1.19 0.31
CA THR A 143 -2.53 0.27 0.33
C THR A 143 -1.65 0.72 -0.84
N GLY A 144 -0.50 0.07 -1.04
CA GLY A 144 0.39 0.36 -2.15
C GLY A 144 -0.27 0.10 -3.52
N TYR A 145 -1.09 -0.94 -3.63
CA TYR A 145 -1.85 -1.24 -4.84
C TYR A 145 -2.86 -0.13 -5.18
N ALA A 146 -3.62 0.32 -4.18
CA ALA A 146 -4.57 1.42 -4.34
C ALA A 146 -3.85 2.71 -4.77
N LEU A 147 -2.72 3.03 -4.13
CA LEU A 147 -1.91 4.21 -4.47
C LEU A 147 -1.34 4.15 -5.88
N GLY A 148 -0.83 3.00 -6.31
CA GLY A 148 -0.28 2.89 -7.66
C GLY A 148 -1.34 3.01 -8.76
N HIS A 149 -2.60 2.60 -8.52
CA HIS A 149 -3.73 2.94 -9.39
C HIS A 149 -3.98 4.44 -9.40
N LEU A 150 -4.09 5.04 -8.22
CA LEU A 150 -4.35 6.47 -8.05
C LEU A 150 -3.28 7.32 -8.77
N ILE A 151 -1.99 6.96 -8.61
CA ILE A 151 -0.86 7.59 -9.28
C ILE A 151 -0.92 7.40 -10.80
N ALA A 152 -1.22 6.20 -11.28
CA ALA A 152 -1.27 5.93 -12.71
C ALA A 152 -2.43 6.63 -13.42
N ASP A 153 -3.62 6.61 -12.81
CA ASP A 153 -4.84 7.15 -13.41
C ASP A 153 -4.85 8.68 -13.41
N ASN A 154 -4.36 9.30 -12.34
CA ASN A 154 -4.39 10.76 -12.19
C ASN A 154 -3.08 11.43 -12.62
N GLY A 155 -1.94 10.74 -12.45
CA GLY A 155 -0.61 11.29 -12.72
C GLY A 155 -0.14 11.17 -14.17
N TYR A 156 -0.82 10.39 -15.01
CA TYR A 156 -0.45 10.18 -16.42
C TYR A 156 -1.60 10.43 -17.38
N THR A 157 -1.28 10.77 -18.64
CA THR A 157 -2.27 10.93 -19.72
C THR A 157 -2.94 9.61 -20.05
N SER A 158 -4.18 9.67 -20.55
CA SER A 158 -4.86 8.48 -21.07
C SER A 158 -4.11 7.94 -22.28
N PRO A 159 -4.19 6.63 -22.56
CA PRO A 159 -3.62 6.06 -23.78
C PRO A 159 -4.15 6.84 -24.99
N SER A 160 -3.27 7.48 -25.75
CA SER A 160 -3.68 8.06 -27.03
C SER A 160 -3.97 6.89 -27.96
N HIS A 161 -5.25 6.65 -28.24
CA HIS A 161 -5.61 5.88 -29.42
C HIS A 161 -5.08 6.67 -30.61
N VAL A 162 -3.94 6.26 -31.16
CA VAL A 162 -3.46 6.77 -32.44
C VAL A 162 -4.60 6.56 -33.42
N ASN A 163 -5.25 7.66 -33.79
CA ASN A 163 -6.42 7.66 -34.66
C ASN A 163 -6.11 6.82 -35.91
N SER A 164 -6.85 5.73 -36.09
CA SER A 164 -6.97 4.95 -37.32
C SER A 164 -7.58 5.74 -38.49
N ALA A 165 -7.63 7.08 -38.38
CA ALA A 165 -8.13 8.01 -39.38
C ALA A 165 -7.17 8.22 -40.58
N SER A 166 -5.95 7.68 -40.53
CA SER A 166 -5.05 7.69 -41.70
C SER A 166 -5.36 6.58 -42.73
N SER A 167 -6.29 5.66 -42.45
CA SER A 167 -6.66 4.57 -43.39
C SER A 167 -7.82 4.90 -44.34
N ILE A 168 -8.50 6.04 -44.17
CA ILE A 168 -9.61 6.47 -45.05
C ILE A 168 -9.12 7.40 -46.18
N ALA A 169 -7.84 7.78 -46.18
CA ALA A 169 -7.26 8.70 -47.16
C ALA A 169 -6.24 8.05 -48.11
N ARG A 170 -6.38 6.76 -48.43
CA ARG A 170 -5.65 6.11 -49.53
C ARG A 170 -6.57 5.29 -50.41
#